data_AF-A0A3B1AGU8-F1
#
_entry.id   AF-A0A3B1AGU8-F1
#
_cell.length_a   1.000
_cell.length_b   1.000
_cell.length_c   1.000
_cell.angle_alpha   90.00
_cell.angle_beta   90.00
_cell.angle_gamma   90.00
#
_symmetry.space_group_name_H-M   'P 1'
#
loop_
_entity.id
_entity.type
_entity.pdbx_description
1 polymer ?
#
loop_
_entity_poly.entity_id
_entity_poly.type
_entity_poly.pdbx_seq_one_letter_code
_entity_poly.pdbx_strand_id
1 'polypeptide(L)'
;MSVQPYNADQTDALQEVANIAMGQAGDSLARILDNFVTLSVPRIRQIAVHELVDTVTTMVGDEEEISAVRQAFYNSLRGEAIVIFAQSGADELAELLGYDCELDAAIEQELL
;
A
#
# COMPACT_ATOMS: atom_id res chain seq x y z
N MET A 1 5.98 -11.63 -22.96
CA MET A 1 4.84 -10.71 -23.24
C MET A 1 5.38 -9.30 -23.06
N SER A 2 5.49 -8.50 -24.11
CA SER A 2 5.94 -7.10 -23.98
C SER A 2 4.78 -6.28 -23.44
N VAL A 3 4.90 -5.75 -22.23
CA VAL A 3 3.93 -4.81 -21.69
C VAL A 3 4.07 -3.51 -22.48
N GLN A 4 3.01 -3.08 -23.16
CA GLN A 4 3.01 -1.76 -23.81
C GLN A 4 3.02 -0.68 -22.72
N PRO A 5 3.87 0.35 -22.83
CA PRO A 5 3.86 1.46 -21.88
C PRO A 5 2.52 2.21 -21.99
N TYR A 6 1.96 2.60 -20.85
CA TYR A 6 0.81 3.50 -20.82
C TYR A 6 1.16 4.83 -21.47
N ASN A 7 0.20 5.43 -22.17
CA ASN A 7 0.34 6.80 -22.65
C ASN A 7 0.10 7.81 -21.50
N ALA A 8 0.29 9.10 -21.79
CA ALA A 8 0.13 10.17 -20.81
C ALA A 8 -1.31 10.20 -20.24
N ASP A 9 -2.32 10.15 -21.10
CA ASP A 9 -3.73 10.19 -20.70
C ASP A 9 -4.13 9.01 -19.81
N GLN A 10 -3.62 7.81 -20.09
CA GLN A 10 -3.83 6.62 -19.27
C GLN A 10 -3.16 6.75 -17.90
N THR A 11 -1.95 7.29 -17.86
CA THR A 11 -1.21 7.49 -16.61
C THR A 11 -1.90 8.54 -15.74
N ASP A 12 -2.35 9.64 -16.34
CA ASP A 12 -3.11 10.70 -15.68
C ASP A 12 -4.45 10.18 -15.14
N ALA A 13 -5.20 9.42 -15.94
CA ALA A 13 -6.44 8.79 -15.51
C ALA A 13 -6.22 7.81 -14.34
N LEU A 14 -5.16 7.00 -14.38
CA LEU A 14 -4.83 6.09 -13.27
C LEU A 14 -4.44 6.86 -11.99
N GLN A 15 -3.70 7.97 -12.13
CA GLN A 15 -3.32 8.79 -11.00
C GLN A 15 -4.55 9.48 -10.37
N GLU A 16 -5.50 9.96 -11.18
CA GLU A 16 -6.73 10.55 -10.68
C GLU A 16 -7.62 9.53 -9.96
N VAL A 17 -7.75 8.33 -10.51
CA VAL A 17 -8.44 7.22 -9.83
C VAL A 17 -7.77 6.91 -8.48
N ALA A 18 -6.44 6.89 -8.44
CA ALA A 18 -5.68 6.68 -7.20
C ALA A 18 -5.88 7.82 -6.19
N ASN A 19 -5.89 9.08 -6.64
CA ASN A 19 -6.15 10.26 -5.80
C ASN A 19 -7.52 10.15 -5.12
N ILE A 20 -8.57 9.84 -5.89
CA ILE A 20 -9.94 9.70 -5.36
C ILE A 20 -10.02 8.53 -4.38
N ALA A 21 -9.46 7.37 -4.75
CA ALA A 21 -9.49 6.16 -3.92
C ALA A 21 -8.74 6.37 -2.59
N MET A 22 -7.56 6.98 -2.60
CA MET A 22 -6.83 7.30 -1.38
C MET A 22 -7.58 8.30 -0.51
N GLY A 23 -8.23 9.31 -1.10
CA GLY A 23 -9.08 10.24 -0.36
C GLY A 23 -10.20 9.54 0.41
N GLN A 24 -10.88 8.60 -0.24
CA GLN A 24 -11.94 7.81 0.38
C GLN A 24 -11.40 6.86 1.45
N ALA A 25 -10.28 6.18 1.18
CA ALA A 25 -9.65 5.28 2.15
C ALA A 25 -9.16 6.06 3.39
N GLY A 26 -8.52 7.22 3.20
CA GLY A 26 -8.05 8.07 4.28
C GLY A 26 -9.17 8.64 5.15
N ASP A 27 -10.28 9.08 4.57
CA ASP A 27 -11.47 9.50 5.34
C ASP A 27 -12.05 8.34 6.16
N SER A 28 -12.11 7.13 5.59
CA SER A 28 -12.56 5.95 6.32
C SER A 28 -11.62 5.60 7.48
N LEU A 29 -10.31 5.63 7.27
CA LEU A 29 -9.30 5.38 8.31
C LEU A 29 -9.37 6.43 9.41
N ALA A 30 -9.45 7.72 9.05
CA ALA A 30 -9.55 8.82 10.00
C ALA A 30 -10.73 8.66 10.96
N ARG A 31 -11.88 8.19 10.45
CA ARG A 31 -13.08 7.93 11.27
C ARG A 31 -12.96 6.72 12.17
N ILE A 32 -12.27 5.67 11.72
CA ILE A 32 -12.05 4.44 12.50
C ILE A 32 -11.09 4.73 13.66
N LEU A 33 -10.04 5.50 13.39
CA LEU A 33 -8.94 5.76 14.31
C LEU A 33 -9.16 7.03 15.16
N ASP A 34 -10.26 7.76 14.94
CA ASP A 34 -10.56 9.07 15.53
C ASP A 34 -9.36 10.04 15.47
N ASN A 35 -8.63 10.02 14.35
CA ASN A 35 -7.39 10.76 14.16
C ASN A 35 -7.31 11.38 12.75
N PHE A 36 -6.56 12.47 12.61
CA PHE A 36 -6.39 13.14 11.34
C PHE A 36 -5.36 12.41 10.46
N VAL A 37 -5.79 11.94 9.30
CA VAL A 37 -4.92 11.28 8.31
C VAL A 37 -4.44 12.31 7.29
N THR A 38 -3.12 12.51 7.21
CA THR A 38 -2.51 13.33 6.15
C THR A 38 -2.16 12.46 4.96
N LEU A 39 -2.79 12.71 3.81
CA LEU A 39 -2.52 11.97 2.57
C LEU A 39 -1.50 12.72 1.70
N SER A 40 -0.63 11.96 1.04
CA SER A 40 0.24 12.47 -0.03
C SER A 40 -0.32 12.10 -1.40
N VAL A 41 0.10 12.82 -2.45
CA VAL A 41 -0.36 12.54 -3.82
C VAL A 41 0.34 11.27 -4.35
N PRO A 42 -0.39 10.18 -4.66
CA PRO A 42 0.19 8.96 -5.20
C PRO A 42 0.88 9.19 -6.55
N ARG A 43 1.95 8.44 -6.81
CA ARG A 43 2.63 8.39 -8.10
C ARG A 43 2.47 7.02 -8.73
N ILE A 44 2.11 6.99 -10.00
CA ILE A 44 1.98 5.74 -10.76
C ILE A 44 3.28 5.46 -11.52
N ARG A 45 3.81 4.25 -11.36
CA ARG A 45 4.94 3.75 -12.15
C ARG A 45 4.60 2.37 -12.69
N GLN A 46 4.73 2.24 -14.02
CA GLN A 46 4.68 0.94 -14.68
C GLN A 46 6.07 0.33 -14.67
N ILE A 47 6.15 -0.93 -14.25
CA ILE A 47 7.39 -1.71 -14.20
C ILE A 47 7.18 -3.05 -14.90
N ALA A 48 8.25 -3.64 -15.42
CA ALA A 48 8.21 -5.01 -15.88
C ALA A 48 8.25 -5.97 -14.67
N VAL A 49 7.65 -7.15 -14.82
CA VAL A 49 7.58 -8.15 -13.73
C VAL A 49 8.96 -8.54 -13.20
N HIS A 50 9.99 -8.59 -14.06
CA HIS A 50 11.35 -8.93 -13.64
C HIS A 50 12.04 -7.81 -12.85
N GLU A 51 11.52 -6.58 -12.90
CA GLU A 51 12.03 -5.42 -12.14
C GLU A 51 11.30 -5.26 -10.80
N LEU A 52 10.33 -6.13 -10.48
CA LEU A 52 9.49 -6.00 -9.30
C LEU A 52 10.31 -6.03 -8.01
N VAL A 53 11.21 -7.01 -7.87
CA VAL A 53 12.03 -7.17 -6.66
C VAL A 53 12.91 -5.94 -6.46
N ASP A 54 13.70 -5.56 -7.47
CA ASP A 54 14.58 -4.39 -7.40
C ASP A 54 13.81 -3.10 -7.11
N THR A 55 12.62 -2.95 -7.72
CA THR A 55 11.72 -1.81 -7.49
C THR A 55 11.26 -1.74 -6.05
N VAL A 56 10.77 -2.86 -5.49
CA VAL A 56 10.30 -2.92 -4.12
C VAL A 56 11.46 -2.64 -3.16
N THR A 57 12.59 -3.33 -3.31
CA THR A 57 13.79 -3.12 -2.47
C THR A 57 14.24 -1.66 -2.47
N THR A 58 14.20 -0.98 -3.62
CA THR A 58 14.54 0.46 -3.69
C THR A 58 13.53 1.35 -2.95
N MET A 59 12.25 0.96 -2.87
CA MET A 59 11.21 1.74 -2.21
C MET A 59 11.22 1.59 -0.69
N VAL A 60 11.43 0.38 -0.17
CA VAL A 60 11.50 0.11 1.28
C VAL A 60 12.89 0.38 1.87
N GLY A 61 13.95 0.35 1.06
CA GLY A 61 15.33 0.56 1.54
C GLY A 61 15.95 -0.72 2.11
N ASP A 62 16.97 -0.54 2.96
CA ASP A 62 17.71 -1.64 3.61
C ASP A 62 17.00 -2.17 4.87
N GLU A 63 15.67 -2.16 4.92
CA GLU A 63 14.92 -2.78 6.02
C GLU A 63 15.06 -4.31 5.97
N GLU A 64 15.41 -4.93 7.10
CA GLU A 64 15.61 -6.39 7.18
C GLU A 64 14.28 -7.16 7.06
N GLU A 65 13.17 -6.56 7.48
CA GLU A 65 11.83 -7.14 7.41
C GLU A 65 10.79 -6.13 6.89
N ILE A 66 9.92 -6.62 6.00
CA ILE A 66 8.79 -5.87 5.45
C ILE A 66 7.51 -6.69 5.62
N SER A 67 6.42 -6.01 5.94
CA SER A 67 5.09 -6.61 5.99
C SER A 67 4.36 -6.38 4.68
N ALA A 68 3.60 -7.36 4.20
CA ALA A 68 2.84 -7.24 2.96
C ALA A 68 1.44 -7.84 3.07
N VAL A 69 0.44 -7.06 2.66
CA VAL A 69 -0.95 -7.51 2.55
C VAL A 69 -1.28 -7.76 1.09
N ARG A 70 -1.83 -8.93 0.79
CA ARG A 70 -2.24 -9.31 -0.56
C ARG A 70 -3.76 -9.50 -0.63
N GLN A 71 -4.39 -8.70 -1.48
CA GLN A 71 -5.82 -8.81 -1.77
C GLN A 71 -6.06 -9.13 -3.24
N ALA A 72 -6.55 -10.35 -3.50
CA ALA A 72 -6.96 -10.75 -4.84
C ALA A 72 -8.40 -10.26 -5.15
N PHE A 73 -8.65 -9.87 -6.40
CA PHE A 73 -9.96 -9.44 -6.88
C PHE A 73 -10.28 -10.11 -8.23
N TYR A 74 -11.54 -10.53 -8.42
CA TYR A 74 -11.93 -11.41 -9.54
C TYR A 74 -13.20 -11.01 -10.30
N ASN A 75 -13.75 -9.82 -10.05
CA ASN A 75 -15.00 -9.36 -10.65
C ASN A 75 -14.77 -8.78 -12.06
N SER A 76 -15.24 -7.56 -12.33
CA SER A 76 -15.09 -6.87 -13.62
C SER A 76 -13.63 -6.66 -14.04
N LEU A 77 -12.71 -6.69 -13.07
CA LEU A 77 -11.26 -6.76 -13.26
C LEU A 77 -10.73 -7.96 -12.49
N ARG A 78 -9.66 -8.57 -12.99
CA ARG A 78 -8.93 -9.65 -12.33
C ARG A 78 -7.50 -9.22 -12.06
N GLY A 79 -7.04 -9.43 -10.84
CA GLY A 79 -5.70 -9.08 -10.44
C GLY A 79 -5.50 -9.21 -8.94
N GLU A 80 -4.34 -8.75 -8.49
CA GLU A 80 -3.94 -8.75 -7.10
C GLU A 80 -3.44 -7.35 -6.74
N ALA A 81 -3.89 -6.84 -5.60
CA ALA A 81 -3.32 -5.68 -4.95
C ALA A 81 -2.36 -6.16 -3.87
N ILE A 82 -1.15 -5.61 -3.86
CA ILE A 82 -0.14 -5.86 -2.83
C ILE A 82 0.17 -4.51 -2.20
N VAL A 83 0.03 -4.42 -0.89
CA VAL A 83 0.41 -3.26 -0.09
C VAL A 83 1.59 -3.68 0.78
N ILE A 84 2.65 -2.87 0.80
CA ILE A 84 3.89 -3.16 1.52
C ILE A 84 4.06 -2.09 2.59
N PHE A 85 4.34 -2.53 3.81
CA PHE A 85 4.58 -1.69 4.98
C PHE A 85 5.99 -1.97 5.49
N ALA A 86 6.73 -0.89 5.72
CA ALA A 86 7.91 -0.89 6.58
C ALA A 86 7.51 -1.32 8.00
N GLN A 87 8.43 -1.93 8.76
CA GLN A 87 8.13 -2.36 10.13
C GLN A 87 7.73 -1.17 11.02
N SER A 88 8.40 -0.03 10.83
CA SER A 88 8.03 1.24 11.47
C SER A 88 6.57 1.66 11.26
N GLY A 89 6.00 1.40 10.08
CA GLY A 89 4.59 1.72 9.80
C GLY A 89 3.60 0.77 10.47
N ALA A 90 3.98 -0.50 10.68
CA ALA A 90 3.16 -1.45 11.41
C ALA A 90 3.12 -1.14 12.91
N ASP A 91 4.26 -0.75 13.48
CA ASP A 91 4.39 -0.31 14.87
C ASP A 91 3.50 0.91 15.16
N GLU A 92 3.54 1.93 14.29
CA GLU A 92 2.70 3.14 14.42
C GLU A 92 1.19 2.81 14.35
N LEU A 93 0.79 1.85 13.50
CA LEU A 93 -0.59 1.40 13.43
C LEU A 93 -1.01 0.62 14.68
N ALA A 94 -0.11 -0.19 15.25
CA ALA A 94 -0.35 -0.92 16.48
C ALA A 94 -0.58 0.03 17.67
N GLU A 95 0.27 1.04 17.82
CA GLU A 95 0.12 2.08 18.84
C GLU A 95 -1.23 2.80 18.70
N LEU A 96 -1.61 3.17 17.46
CA LEU A 96 -2.87 3.86 17.21
C LEU A 96 -4.10 3.00 17.52
N LEU A 97 -3.98 1.67 17.40
CA LEU A 97 -5.03 0.70 17.73
C LEU A 97 -5.01 0.31 19.23
N GLY A 98 -4.08 0.85 20.03
CA GLY A 98 -4.00 0.63 21.47
C GLY A 98 -3.31 -0.67 21.87
N TYR A 99 -2.45 -1.22 21.01
CA TYR A 99 -1.58 -2.34 21.36
C TYR A 99 -0.36 -1.82 22.13
N ASP A 100 -0.33 -2.00 23.45
CA ASP A 100 0.74 -1.53 24.37
C ASP A 100 1.88 -2.56 24.58
N CYS A 101 2.00 -3.59 23.73
CA CYS A 101 2.95 -4.70 23.92
C CYS A 101 3.90 -4.89 22.73
N GLU A 102 5.07 -5.51 22.96
CA GLU A 102 5.95 -5.95 21.87
C GLU A 102 5.11 -6.76 20.88
N LEU A 103 5.10 -6.31 19.62
CA LEU A 103 4.38 -6.96 18.55
C LEU A 103 4.91 -8.38 18.40
N ASP A 104 4.12 -9.36 18.84
CA ASP A 104 4.37 -10.74 18.49
C ASP A 104 3.82 -11.02 17.08
N ALA A 105 4.29 -12.09 16.45
CA ALA A 105 3.90 -12.44 15.09
C ALA A 105 2.38 -12.67 14.93
N ALA A 106 1.64 -12.90 16.03
CA ALA A 106 0.18 -13.05 15.97
C ALA A 106 -0.51 -11.67 15.92
N ILE A 107 -0.04 -10.68 16.67
CA ILE A 107 -0.57 -9.31 16.63
C ILE A 107 -0.23 -8.65 15.30
N GLU A 108 0.99 -8.83 14.78
CA GLU A 108 1.35 -8.33 13.43
C GLU A 108 0.39 -8.87 12.35
N GLN A 109 -0.05 -10.13 12.48
CA GLN A 109 -0.98 -10.72 11.53
C GLN A 109 -2.43 -10.22 11.71
N GLU A 110 -2.83 -9.75 12.90
CA GLU A 110 -4.14 -9.12 13.12
C GLU A 110 -4.21 -7.67 12.63
N LEU A 111 -3.06 -6.99 12.53
CA LEU A 111 -2.95 -5.63 12.00
C LEU A 111 -3.04 -5.57 10.47
N LEU A 112 -2.83 -6.69 9.78
CA LEU A 112 -2.71 -6.84 8.33
C LEU A 112 -3.98 -7.44 7.69
#